data_AF-A0A944MBJ0-F1
#
_entry.id   AF-A0A944MBJ0-F1
#
_cell.length_a   1.000
_cell.length_b   1.000
_cell.length_c   1.000
_cell.angle_alpha   90.00
_cell.angle_beta   90.00
_cell.angle_gamma   90.00
#
_symmetry.space_group_name_H-M   'P 1'
#
loop_
_entity.id
_entity.type
_entity.pdbx_description
1 polymer ?
#
loop_
_entity_poly.entity_id
_entity_poly.type
_entity_poly.pdbx_seq_one_letter_code
_entity_poly.pdbx_strand_id
1 'polypeptide(L)'
;MNFGGLLARAALLKEQMKKKPCKRCGLLYDPKNEATCPHCGDLDERGLEKLLEKREKEFHGNRRLGIWFIVTATVLLVLVLLIGGL
;
A
#
# COMPACT_ATOMS: atom_id res chain seq x y z
N MET A 1 -14.39 21.93 13.61
CA MET A 1 -13.19 21.18 13.16
C MET A 1 -12.75 20.29 14.31
N ASN A 2 -12.83 18.96 14.16
CA ASN A 2 -12.61 18.01 15.26
C ASN A 2 -11.11 17.85 15.56
N PHE A 3 -10.59 18.63 16.52
CA PHE A 3 -9.19 18.57 16.97
C PHE A 3 -8.77 17.17 17.46
N GLY A 4 -9.69 16.40 18.06
CA GLY A 4 -9.42 15.04 18.51
C GLY A 4 -9.00 14.09 17.38
N GLY A 5 -9.56 14.27 16.18
CA GLY A 5 -9.20 13.44 15.01
C GLY A 5 -7.79 13.72 14.50
N LEU A 6 -7.32 14.97 14.59
CA LEU A 6 -5.95 15.34 14.20
C LEU A 6 -4.92 14.77 15.17
N LEU A 7 -5.19 14.83 16.48
CA LEU A 7 -4.29 14.30 17.51
C LEU A 7 -4.17 12.78 17.43
N ALA A 8 -5.28 12.07 17.20
CA ALA A 8 -5.25 10.62 16.99
C ALA A 8 -4.41 10.25 15.76
N ARG A 9 -4.54 11.01 14.66
CA ARG A 9 -3.70 10.81 13.46
C ARG A 9 -2.23 11.09 13.72
N ALA A 10 -1.90 12.13 14.47
CA ALA A 10 -0.52 12.45 14.83
C ALA A 10 0.12 11.35 15.70
N ALA A 11 -0.62 10.78 16.65
CA ALA A 11 -0.14 9.67 17.47
C ALA A 11 0.14 8.41 16.61
N LEU A 12 -0.78 8.05 15.71
CA LEU A 12 -0.59 6.93 14.78
C LEU A 12 0.61 7.15 13.85
N LEU A 13 0.77 8.36 13.30
CA LEU A 13 1.91 8.70 12.46
C LEU A 13 3.24 8.57 13.22
N LYS A 14 3.28 9.03 14.47
CA LYS A 14 4.45 8.90 15.35
C LYS A 14 4.83 7.44 15.61
N GLU A 15 3.84 6.55 15.75
CA GLU A 15 4.10 5.10 15.86
C GLU A 15 4.59 4.49 14.54
N GLN A 16 4.01 4.86 13.40
CA GLN A 16 4.46 4.37 12.09
C GLN A 16 5.88 4.83 11.77
N MET A 17 6.29 6.04 12.18
CA MET A 17 7.66 6.55 11.99
C MET A 17 8.75 5.77 12.73
N LYS A 18 8.40 4.97 13.76
CA LYS A 18 9.37 4.11 14.46
C LYS A 18 9.78 2.91 13.60
N LYS A 19 8.94 2.51 12.65
CA LYS A 19 9.19 1.37 11.77
C LYS A 19 10.24 1.75 10.73
N LYS A 20 11.17 0.83 10.46
CA LYS A 20 12.21 0.98 9.45
C LYS A 20 12.03 -0.05 8.34
N PRO A 21 12.39 0.28 7.09
CA PRO A 21 12.35 -0.68 6.00
C PRO A 21 13.42 -1.76 6.21
N CYS A 22 13.04 -3.02 6.03
CA CYS A 22 13.97 -4.14 6.02
C CYS A 22 14.86 -4.11 4.78
N LYS A 23 16.17 -4.32 4.96
CA LYS A 23 17.14 -4.36 3.85
C LYS A 23 16.93 -5.53 2.87
N ARG A 24 16.34 -6.64 3.33
CA ARG A 24 16.11 -7.85 2.52
C ARG A 24 14.80 -7.77 1.76
N CYS A 25 13.69 -7.55 2.46
CA CYS A 25 12.35 -7.65 1.87
C CYS A 25 11.67 -6.29 1.66
N GLY A 26 12.25 -5.17 2.10
CA GLY A 26 11.70 -3.81 1.97
C GLY A 26 10.48 -3.49 2.84
N LEU A 27 9.95 -4.45 3.61
CA LEU A 27 8.79 -4.23 4.49
C LEU A 27 9.19 -3.45 5.74
N LEU A 28 8.27 -2.61 6.22
CA LEU A 28 8.44 -1.85 7.46
C LEU A 28 8.27 -2.76 8.67
N TYR A 29 9.29 -2.81 9.52
CA TYR A 29 9.25 -3.51 10.81
C TYR A 29 9.85 -2.63 11.92
N ASP A 30 9.59 -2.94 13.19
CA ASP A 30 10.18 -2.18 14.30
C ASP A 30 11.45 -2.88 14.83
N PRO A 31 12.65 -2.43 14.44
CA PRO A 31 13.89 -3.06 14.87
C PRO A 31 14.17 -2.89 16.37
N LYS A 32 13.39 -2.05 17.09
CA LYS A 32 13.52 -1.92 18.54
C LYS A 32 12.77 -3.02 19.29
N ASN A 33 11.68 -3.52 18.71
CA ASN A 33 10.87 -4.58 19.31
C ASN A 33 11.29 -5.96 18.78
N GLU A 34 11.83 -6.03 17.57
CA GLU A 34 12.17 -7.28 16.90
C GLU A 34 13.63 -7.23 16.41
N ALA A 35 14.47 -8.14 16.92
CA ALA A 35 15.88 -8.23 16.53
C ALA A 35 16.05 -8.65 15.05
N THR A 36 15.12 -9.45 14.54
CA THR A 36 15.10 -9.97 13.17
C THR A 36 13.80 -9.54 12.49
N CYS A 37 13.82 -9.36 11.17
CA CYS A 37 12.61 -9.00 10.42
C CYS A 37 11.57 -10.13 10.52
N PRO A 38 10.34 -9.88 11.00
CA PRO A 38 9.31 -10.92 11.15
C PRO A 38 8.78 -11.44 9.81
N HIS A 39 9.05 -10.74 8.71
CA HIS A 39 8.54 -11.09 7.39
C HIS A 39 9.49 -11.99 6.60
N CYS A 40 10.80 -11.86 6.83
CA CYS A 40 11.82 -12.57 6.06
C CYS A 40 12.96 -13.15 6.88
N GLY A 41 12.94 -12.97 8.20
CA GLY A 41 13.99 -13.42 9.12
C GLY A 41 14.25 -14.91 9.02
N ASP A 42 13.17 -15.69 8.95
CA ASP A 42 13.19 -17.15 8.91
C ASP A 42 13.22 -17.72 7.48
N LEU A 43 13.36 -16.88 6.45
CA LEU A 43 13.40 -17.34 5.06
C LEU A 43 14.82 -17.33 4.49
N ASP A 44 15.18 -18.44 3.86
CA ASP A 44 16.31 -18.52 2.93
C ASP A 44 16.06 -17.70 1.65
N GLU A 45 17.08 -17.52 0.82
CA GLU A 45 17.00 -16.70 -0.40
C GLU A 45 15.84 -17.11 -1.33
N ARG A 46 15.68 -18.42 -1.57
CA ARG A 46 14.55 -18.94 -2.38
C ARG A 46 13.18 -18.63 -1.79
N GLY A 47 13.08 -18.59 -0.46
CA GLY A 47 11.87 -18.22 0.25
C GLY A 47 11.57 -16.73 0.13
N LEU A 48 12.61 -15.90 0.24
CA LEU A 48 12.53 -14.46 0.05
C LEU A 48 12.10 -14.10 -1.38
N GLU A 49 12.66 -14.76 -2.40
CA GLU A 49 12.27 -14.55 -3.81
C GLU A 49 10.79 -14.83 -4.04
N LYS A 50 10.28 -15.97 -3.52
CA LYS A 50 8.85 -16.30 -3.62
C LYS A 50 7.96 -15.26 -2.93
N LEU A 51 8.39 -14.71 -1.79
CA LEU A 51 7.63 -13.65 -1.11
C LEU A 51 7.61 -12.35 -1.91
N LEU A 52 8.72 -11.98 -2.55
CA LEU A 52 8.81 -10.81 -3.41
C LEU A 52 7.95 -10.99 -4.68
N GLU A 53 8.03 -12.15 -5.32
CA GLU A 53 7.23 -12.48 -6.51
C GLU A 53 5.73 -12.47 -6.20
N LYS A 54 5.31 -13.07 -5.07
CA LYS A 54 3.91 -13.04 -4.63
C LYS A 54 3.42 -11.61 -4.43
N ARG A 55 4.24 -10.77 -3.78
CA ARG A 55 3.93 -9.37 -3.54
C ARG A 55 3.79 -8.62 -4.87
N GLU A 56 4.72 -8.80 -5.78
CA GLU A 56 4.67 -8.16 -7.09
C GLU A 56 3.38 -8.53 -7.83
N LYS A 57 2.99 -9.80 -7.84
CA LYS A 57 1.69 -10.24 -8.41
C LYS A 57 0.49 -9.55 -7.77
N GLU A 58 0.47 -9.42 -6.44
CA GLU A 58 -0.61 -8.72 -5.72
C GLU A 58 -0.66 -7.22 -6.09
N PHE A 59 0.48 -6.53 -6.17
CA PHE A 59 0.53 -5.13 -6.60
C PHE A 59 0.07 -4.94 -8.05
N HIS A 60 0.48 -5.84 -8.95
CA HIS A 60 0.07 -5.81 -10.35
C HIS A 60 -1.44 -6.02 -10.53
N GLY A 61 -2.05 -6.90 -9.72
CA GLY A 61 -3.50 -7.11 -9.70
C GLY A 61 -4.26 -5.82 -9.34
N ASN A 62 -3.82 -5.12 -8.29
CA ASN A 62 -4.51 -3.92 -7.81
C ASN A 62 -4.41 -2.73 -8.79
N ARG A 63 -3.29 -2.59 -9.51
CA ARG A 63 -3.12 -1.54 -10.52
C ARG A 63 -4.08 -1.70 -11.70
N ARG A 64 -4.35 -2.94 -12.13
CA ARG A 64 -5.27 -3.21 -13.24
C ARG A 64 -6.69 -2.78 -12.87
N LEU A 65 -7.14 -3.04 -11.64
CA LEU A 65 -8.46 -2.61 -11.16
C LEU A 65 -8.61 -1.08 -11.19
N GLY A 66 -7.61 -0.33 -10.70
CA GLY A 66 -7.65 1.13 -10.73
C GLY A 66 -7.80 1.72 -12.14
N ILE A 67 -7.13 1.12 -13.13
CA ILE A 67 -7.24 1.54 -14.54
C ILE A 67 -8.67 1.32 -15.07
N TRP A 68 -9.29 0.18 -14.77
CA TRP A 68 -10.69 -0.09 -15.16
C TRP A 68 -11.67 0.93 -14.57
N PHE A 69 -11.47 1.33 -13.30
CA PHE A 69 -12.29 2.37 -12.68
C PHE A 69 -12.13 3.72 -13.38
N ILE A 70 -10.90 4.13 -13.71
CA ILE A 70 -10.65 5.38 -14.43
C ILE A 70 -11.31 5.36 -15.81
N VAL A 71 -11.12 4.29 -16.58
CA VAL A 71 -11.72 4.14 -17.91
C VAL A 71 -13.25 4.22 -17.82
N THR A 72 -13.85 3.50 -16.88
CA THR A 72 -15.31 3.51 -16.69
C THR A 72 -15.82 4.89 -16.31
N ALA A 73 -15.14 5.57 -15.39
CA ALA A 73 -15.49 6.93 -14.98
C ALA A 73 -15.37 7.93 -16.15
N THR A 74 -14.32 7.84 -16.97
CA THR A 74 -14.15 8.68 -18.15
C THR A 74 -15.26 8.45 -19.17
N VAL A 75 -15.61 7.19 -19.44
CA VAL A 75 -16.71 6.85 -20.37
C VAL A 75 -18.04 7.44 -19.87
N LEU A 76 -18.36 7.27 -18.59
CA LEU A 76 -19.58 7.82 -17.99
C LEU A 76 -19.61 9.36 -18.06
N LEU A 77 -18.47 10.01 -17.78
CA LEU A 77 -18.36 11.47 -17.87
C LEU A 77 -18.66 11.96 -19.30
N VAL A 78 -18.07 11.32 -20.31
CA VAL A 78 -18.31 11.66 -21.72
C VAL A 78 -19.78 11.46 -22.09
N LEU A 79 -20.38 10.34 -21.68
CA LEU A 79 -21.81 10.06 -21.90
C LEU A 79 -22.70 11.14 -21.29
N VAL A 80 -22.42 11.56 -20.06
CA VAL A 80 -23.18 12.63 -19.39
C VAL A 80 -23.02 13.96 -20.12
N LEU A 81 -21.81 14.30 -20.61
CA LEU A 81 -21.60 15.53 -21.37
C LEU A 81 -22.36 15.53 -22.72
N LEU A 82 -22.33 14.40 -23.43
CA LEU A 82 -23.00 14.25 -24.73
C LEU A 82 -24.54 14.24 -24.59
N ILE A 83 -25.08 13.58 -23.57
CA ILE A 83 -26.54 13.50 -23.35
C ILE A 83 -27.05 14.75 -22.63
N GLY A 84 -26.27 15.31 -21.73
CA GLY A 84 -26.61 16.47 -20.90
C GLY A 84 -26.62 17.80 -21.65
N GLY A 85 -26.20 17.84 -22.91
CA GLY A 85 -26.28 19.04 -23.76
C GLY A 85 -25.41 20.19 -23.26
N LEU A 86 -24.15 19.91 -22.95
CA LEU A 86 -23.13 20.97 -22.91
C LEU A 86 -22.73 21.38 -24.33
#